data_AF-A0A956WP98-F1
#
_entry.id   AF-A0A956WP98-F1
#
_cell.length_a   1.000
_cell.length_b   1.000
_cell.length_c   1.000
_cell.angle_alpha   90.00
_cell.angle_beta   90.00
_cell.angle_gamma   90.00
#
_symmetry.space_group_name_H-M   'P 1'
#
loop_
_entity.id
_entity.type
_entity.pdbx_description
1 polymer ?
#
loop_
_entity_poly.entity_id
_entity_poly.type
_entity_poly.pdbx_seq_one_letter_code
_entity_poly.pdbx_strand_id
1 'polypeptide(L)'
;MSASGLITAYNMTWIFTQTGVPVYKPDWTDHHSVRNALEYGLEGLQRCKGRERLVPFRVERVDYRAGNPEAFLAGLARSGPKAAREFREAGL
;
A
#
# COMPACT_ATOMS: atom_id res chain seq x y z
N MET A 1 21.68 -23.65 1.92
CA MET A 1 21.45 -22.27 1.45
C MET A 1 20.22 -22.30 0.57
N SER A 2 19.05 -21.95 1.12
CA SER A 2 17.81 -21.88 0.35
C SER A 2 17.33 -20.44 0.39
N ALA A 3 17.28 -19.81 -0.78
CA ALA A 3 16.76 -18.46 -0.95
C ALA A 3 15.24 -18.53 -0.72
N SER A 4 14.84 -18.29 0.53
CA SER A 4 13.45 -18.04 0.90
C SER A 4 13.06 -16.66 0.37
N GLY A 5 12.83 -16.59 -0.94
CA GLY A 5 12.42 -15.38 -1.65
C GLY A 5 11.04 -14.95 -1.16
N LEU A 6 11.01 -13.84 -0.43
CA LEU A 6 9.80 -13.09 -0.11
C LEU A 6 8.99 -12.92 -1.40
N ILE A 7 7.76 -13.41 -1.42
CA ILE A 7 6.81 -13.27 -2.54
C ILE A 7 6.55 -11.77 -2.75
N THR A 8 7.32 -11.17 -3.65
CA THR A 8 7.29 -9.75 -4.00
C THR A 8 6.15 -9.49 -4.98
N ALA A 9 5.02 -9.07 -4.42
CA ALA A 9 3.83 -8.66 -5.14
C ALA A 9 3.89 -7.17 -5.51
N TYR A 10 4.13 -6.82 -6.78
CA TYR A 10 4.18 -5.42 -7.24
C TYR A 10 2.80 -4.76 -7.21
N ASN A 11 2.32 -4.40 -6.03
CA ASN A 11 1.25 -3.42 -5.88
C ASN A 11 1.88 -2.17 -5.26
N MET A 12 1.91 -1.09 -6.04
CA MET A 12 2.39 0.23 -5.62
C MET A 12 1.21 1.20 -5.66
N THR A 13 0.38 1.19 -4.61
CA THR A 13 -0.68 2.19 -4.45
C THR A 13 -0.10 3.42 -3.78
N TRP A 14 -0.12 4.54 -4.47
CA TRP A 14 0.25 5.84 -3.91
C TRP A 14 -1.00 6.67 -3.67
N ILE A 15 -0.99 7.44 -2.58
CA ILE A 15 -2.05 8.41 -2.28
C ILE A 15 -1.44 9.80 -2.42
N PHE A 16 -2.15 10.65 -3.15
CA PHE A 16 -1.75 12.03 -3.39
C PHE A 16 -2.80 13.01 -2.87
N THR A 17 -2.35 14.20 -2.51
CA THR A 17 -3.25 15.35 -2.37
C THR A 17 -3.81 15.77 -3.73
N GLN A 18 -4.85 16.63 -3.73
CA GLN A 18 -5.34 17.27 -4.94
C GLN A 18 -4.28 18.10 -5.68
N THR A 19 -3.25 18.56 -4.97
CA THR A 19 -2.12 19.31 -5.53
C THR A 19 -0.97 18.42 -6.02
N GLY A 20 -1.14 17.09 -6.00
CA GLY A 20 -0.15 16.14 -6.49
C GLY A 20 0.99 15.83 -5.50
N VAL A 21 0.86 16.24 -4.23
CA VAL A 21 1.87 15.91 -3.20
C VAL A 21 1.63 14.49 -2.70
N PRO A 22 2.63 13.59 -2.74
CA PRO A 22 2.47 12.24 -2.22
C PRO A 22 2.38 12.27 -0.70
N VAL A 23 1.31 11.69 -0.15
CA VAL A 23 1.10 11.54 1.30
C VAL A 23 1.31 10.10 1.78
N TYR A 24 1.26 9.15 0.84
CA TYR A 24 1.58 7.75 1.07
C TYR A 24 2.26 7.19 -0.18
N LYS A 25 3.49 6.71 -0.01
CA LYS A 25 4.33 6.20 -1.10
C LYS A 25 5.18 5.03 -0.59
N PRO A 26 4.59 3.85 -0.39
CA PRO A 26 5.36 2.69 0.01
C PRO A 26 6.08 2.10 -1.21
N ASP A 27 7.18 1.39 -0.95
CA ASP A 27 7.80 0.56 -1.97
C ASP A 27 6.95 -0.69 -2.28
N TRP A 28 6.12 -1.13 -1.31
CA TRP A 28 5.21 -2.28 -1.44
C TRP A 28 3.89 -2.03 -0.71
N THR A 29 2.77 -2.41 -1.32
CA THR A 29 1.44 -2.08 -0.80
C THR A 29 0.68 -3.32 -0.34
N ASP A 30 0.32 -3.34 0.95
CA ASP A 30 -0.79 -4.14 1.46
C ASP A 30 -2.06 -3.29 1.63
N HIS A 31 -3.23 -3.93 1.48
CA HIS A 31 -4.51 -3.27 1.60
C HIS A 31 -4.79 -2.68 2.99
N HIS A 32 -4.31 -3.31 4.08
CA HIS A 32 -4.38 -2.73 5.42
C HIS A 32 -3.52 -1.47 5.52
N SER A 33 -2.31 -1.50 4.96
CA SER A 33 -1.41 -0.35 4.96
C SER A 33 -1.99 0.86 4.20
N VAL A 34 -2.72 0.62 3.10
CA VAL A 34 -3.47 1.66 2.37
C VAL A 34 -4.62 2.20 3.19
N ARG A 35 -5.43 1.31 3.79
CA ARG A 35 -6.55 1.72 4.65
C ARG A 35 -6.06 2.62 5.79
N ASN A 36 -5.01 2.19 6.49
CA ASN A 36 -4.44 2.95 7.60
C ASN A 36 -3.94 4.33 7.13
N ALA A 37 -3.31 4.40 5.96
CA ALA A 37 -2.86 5.68 5.39
C ALA A 37 -4.02 6.61 5.02
N LEU A 38 -5.13 6.06 4.49
CA LEU A 38 -6.34 6.81 4.19
C LEU A 38 -7.01 7.34 5.47
N GLU A 39 -7.20 6.47 6.46
CA GLU A 39 -7.83 6.82 7.74
C GLU A 39 -7.05 7.92 8.45
N TYR A 40 -5.72 7.73 8.59
CA TYR A 40 -4.85 8.74 9.19
C TYR A 40 -4.86 10.07 8.42
N GLY A 41 -4.84 10.01 7.08
CA GLY A 41 -4.92 11.20 6.23
C GLY A 41 -6.24 11.95 6.40
N LEU A 42 -7.38 11.24 6.43
CA LEU A 42 -8.70 11.84 6.65
C LEU A 42 -8.81 12.45 8.05
N GLU A 43 -8.30 11.78 9.08
CA GLU A 43 -8.25 12.32 10.44
C GLU A 43 -7.42 13.61 10.49
N GLY A 44 -6.24 13.62 9.87
CA GLY A 44 -5.40 14.81 9.77
C GLY A 44 -6.11 15.99 9.10
N LEU A 45 -6.88 15.73 8.03
CA LEU A 45 -7.71 16.76 7.38
C LEU A 45 -8.80 17.32 8.33
N GLN A 46 -9.42 16.48 9.15
CA GLN A 46 -10.42 16.96 10.13
C GLN A 46 -9.79 17.80 11.23
N ARG A 47 -8.61 17.41 11.72
CA ARG A 47 -7.84 18.17 12.73
C ARG A 47 -7.40 19.54 12.22
N CYS A 48 -6.92 19.62 10.97
CA CYS A 48 -6.64 20.90 10.30
C CYS A 48 -7.88 21.80 10.23
N LYS A 49 -9.07 21.25 9.93
CA LYS A 49 -10.33 22.01 9.96
C LYS A 49 -10.68 22.53 11.36
N GLY A 50 -10.30 21.78 12.39
CA GLY A 50 -10.39 22.17 13.81
C GLY A 50 -9.40 23.27 14.24
N ARG A 51 -8.66 23.88 13.31
CA ARG A 51 -7.62 24.89 13.55
C ARG A 51 -6.40 24.38 14.32
N GLU A 52 -6.22 23.07 14.40
CA GLU A 52 -4.99 22.50 14.93
C GLU A 52 -3.85 22.75 13.93
N ARG A 53 -2.70 23.20 14.44
CA ARG A 53 -1.52 23.47 13.60
C ARG A 53 -0.69 22.18 13.43
N LEU A 54 -1.07 21.37 12.44
CA LEU A 54 -0.31 20.17 12.06
C LEU A 54 0.86 20.53 11.12
N VAL A 55 1.99 19.84 11.31
CA VAL A 55 3.17 19.94 10.43
C VAL A 55 3.50 18.57 9.85
N PRO A 56 3.85 18.46 8.56
CA PRO A 56 4.16 17.18 7.94
C PRO A 56 5.51 16.63 8.43
N PHE A 57 5.61 15.31 8.51
CA PHE A 57 6.86 14.58 8.77
C PHE A 57 6.88 13.30 7.94
N ARG A 58 8.08 12.75 7.71
CA ARG A 58 8.30 11.52 6.96
C ARG A 58 8.60 10.36 7.91
N VAL A 59 8.09 9.18 7.58
CA VAL A 59 8.31 7.94 8.32
C VAL A 59 8.78 6.87 7.35
N GLU A 60 9.74 6.06 7.79
CA GLU A 60 10.08 4.77 7.19
C GLU A 60 9.56 3.68 8.12
N ARG A 61 8.81 2.71 7.58
CA ARG A 61 8.15 1.67 8.37
C ARG A 61 8.23 0.32 7.69
N VAL A 62 8.31 -0.73 8.51
CA VAL A 62 8.18 -2.12 8.07
C VAL A 62 6.80 -2.61 8.51
N ASP A 63 5.96 -2.95 7.54
CA ASP A 63 4.63 -3.53 7.79
C ASP A 63 4.67 -5.07 7.55
N TYR A 64 3.86 -5.81 8.30
CA TYR A 64 3.75 -7.27 8.20
C TYR A 64 2.34 -7.66 7.74
N ARG A 65 2.23 -8.73 6.95
CA ARG A 65 0.96 -9.34 6.53
C ARG A 65 0.97 -10.84 6.71
N ALA A 66 -0.21 -11.45 6.91
CA ALA A 66 -0.35 -12.89 6.86
C ALA A 66 -0.01 -13.39 5.45
N GLY A 67 0.85 -14.41 5.36
CA GLY A 67 1.17 -15.07 4.10
C GLY A 67 0.01 -15.94 3.64
N ASN A 68 -0.98 -15.37 2.95
CA ASN A 68 -2.04 -16.11 2.28
C ASN A 68 -1.95 -15.88 0.75
N PRO A 69 -1.20 -16.73 0.02
CA PRO A 69 -1.01 -16.60 -1.41
C PRO A 69 -2.31 -16.70 -2.21
N GLU A 70 -3.26 -17.54 -1.77
CA GLU A 70 -4.54 -17.72 -2.46
C GLU A 70 -5.40 -16.46 -2.41
N ALA A 71 -5.55 -15.87 -1.22
CA ALA A 71 -6.28 -14.62 -1.04
C ALA A 71 -5.64 -13.47 -1.82
N PHE A 72 -4.30 -13.46 -1.91
CA PHE A 72 -3.55 -12.49 -2.69
C PHE A 72 -3.82 -12.62 -4.19
N LEU A 73 -3.74 -13.83 -4.76
CA LEU A 73 -4.06 -14.10 -6.17
C LEU A 73 -5.52 -13.77 -6.51
N ALA A 74 -6.45 -14.09 -5.60
CA ALA A 74 -7.85 -13.71 -5.74
C ALA A 74 -8.07 -12.18 -5.72
N GLY A 75 -7.26 -11.45 -4.94
CA GLY A 75 -7.20 -10.00 -4.97
C GLY A 75 -6.72 -9.45 -6.32
N LEU A 76 -5.62 -9.98 -6.84
CA LEU A 76 -5.09 -9.60 -8.16
C LEU A 76 -6.10 -9.84 -9.27
N ALA A 77 -6.78 -10.99 -9.25
CA ALA A 77 -7.80 -11.33 -10.24
C ALA A 77 -8.99 -10.34 -10.23
N ARG A 78 -9.35 -9.80 -9.06
CA ARG A 78 -10.37 -8.74 -8.93
C ARG A 78 -9.93 -7.39 -9.51
N SER A 79 -8.65 -7.05 -9.40
CA SER A 79 -8.09 -5.82 -9.96
C SER A 79 -7.91 -5.89 -11.49
N GLY A 80 -7.91 -7.09 -12.07
CA GLY A 80 -7.97 -7.32 -13.51
C GLY A 80 -7.14 -8.53 -13.95
N PRO A 81 -7.53 -9.22 -15.04
CA PRO A 81 -6.86 -10.44 -15.50
C PRO A 81 -5.39 -10.23 -15.90
N LYS A 82 -5.02 -9.00 -16.30
CA LYS A 82 -3.63 -8.62 -16.61
C LYS A 82 -2.72 -8.71 -15.39
N ALA A 83 -3.15 -8.19 -14.24
CA ALA A 83 -2.35 -8.20 -13.01
C ALA A 83 -2.09 -9.63 -12.51
N ALA A 84 -3.09 -10.50 -12.60
CA ALA A 84 -2.94 -11.91 -12.25
C ALA A 84 -2.06 -12.71 -13.23
N ARG A 85 -1.95 -12.26 -14.49
CA ARG A 85 -1.07 -12.85 -15.51
C ARG A 85 0.37 -12.41 -15.30
N GLU A 86 0.61 -11.11 -15.20
CA GLU A 86 1.95 -10.54 -14.98
C GLU A 86 2.60 -11.07 -13.70
N PHE A 87 1.81 -11.28 -12.65
CA PHE A 87 2.30 -11.91 -11.43
C PHE A 87 2.73 -13.37 -11.65
N ARG A 88 1.98 -14.16 -12.43
CA ARG A 88 2.34 -15.56 -12.75
C ARG A 88 3.55 -15.66 -13.67
N GLU A 89 3.65 -14.76 -14.66
CA GLU A 89 4.77 -14.70 -15.61
C GLU A 89 6.09 -14.28 -14.95
N ALA A 90 6.03 -13.54 -13.84
CA ALA A 90 7.21 -13.16 -13.06
C ALA A 90 7.90 -14.33 -12.33
N GLY A 91 7.29 -15.52 -12.26
CA GLY A 91 7.94 -16.76 -11.81
C GLY A 91 8.40 -16.77 -10.34
N LEU A 92 7.58 -16.23 -9.43
CA LEU A 92 7.79 -16.26 -7.98
C LEU A 92 6.88 -17.30 -7.30
#